data_AF-A0A2P2MLS6-F1
#
_entry.id   AF-A0A2P2MLS6-F1
#
_cell.length_a   1.000
_cell.length_b   1.000
_cell.length_c   1.000
_cell.angle_alpha   90.00
_cell.angle_beta   90.00
_cell.angle_gamma   90.00
#
_symmetry.space_group_name_H-M   'P 1'
#
loop_
_entity.id
_entity.type
_entity.pdbx_description
1 polymer ?
#
loop_
_entity_poly.entity_id
_entity_poly.type
_entity_poly.pdbx_seq_one_letter_code
_entity_poly.pdbx_strand_id
1 'polypeptide(L)'
;MELQNSVKEALSALYHHPDDAVRMEADRWLQGFQRTLDAWQVADNLLHDPSSNLETLIFCSQTLRSKVQRDFEELPSEAFRPLRSSLNVRFHMCF
;
A
#
# COMPACT_ATOMS: atom_id res chain seq x y z
N MET A 1 6.80 -12.14 3.95
CA MET A 1 5.47 -12.58 4.44
C MET A 1 5.09 -11.87 5.74
N GLU A 2 5.98 -11.72 6.72
CA GLU A 2 5.69 -11.01 7.99
C GLU A 2 5.15 -9.59 7.80
N LEU A 3 5.81 -8.76 6.98
CA LEU A 3 5.37 -7.37 6.71
C LEU A 3 3.96 -7.27 6.12
N GLN A 4 3.55 -8.19 5.26
CA GLN A 4 2.20 -8.19 4.67
C GLN A 4 1.14 -8.42 5.75
N ASN A 5 1.40 -9.35 6.68
CA ASN A 5 0.51 -9.62 7.81
C ASN A 5 0.45 -8.42 8.76
N SER A 6 1.60 -7.79 9.07
CA SER A 6 1.63 -6.58 9.89
C SER A 6 0.84 -5.42 9.27
N VAL A 7 0.89 -5.25 7.94
CA VAL A 7 0.06 -4.25 7.24
C VAL A 7 -1.42 -4.59 7.35
N LYS A 8 -1.81 -5.85 7.13
CA LYS A 8 -3.21 -6.28 7.28
C LYS A 8 -3.72 -6.07 8.71
N GLU A 9 -2.91 -6.38 9.72
CA GLU A 9 -3.24 -6.16 11.13
C GLU A 9 -3.34 -4.68 11.48
N ALA A 10 -2.39 -3.85 11.06
CA ALA A 10 -2.42 -2.41 11.29
C ALA A 10 -3.63 -1.76 10.60
N LEU A 11 -3.99 -2.18 9.38
CA LEU A 11 -5.20 -1.72 8.71
C LEU A 11 -6.47 -2.15 9.45
N SER A 12 -6.53 -3.40 9.91
CA SER A 12 -7.65 -3.87 10.72
C SER A 12 -7.80 -3.03 12.00
N ALA A 13 -6.68 -2.74 12.68
CA ALA A 13 -6.67 -1.87 13.86
C ALA A 13 -7.11 -0.44 13.52
N LEU A 14 -6.66 0.12 12.40
CA LEU A 14 -7.04 1.47 11.98
C LEU A 14 -8.55 1.62 11.72
N TYR A 15 -9.16 0.63 11.07
CA TYR A 15 -10.57 0.72 10.65
C TYR A 15 -11.57 0.15 11.67
N HIS A 16 -11.21 -0.89 12.42
CA HIS A 16 -12.15 -1.64 13.25
C HIS A 16 -11.92 -1.50 14.76
N HIS A 17 -10.81 -0.91 15.19
CA HIS A 17 -10.52 -0.81 16.63
C HIS A 17 -11.36 0.31 17.28
N PRO A 18 -12.03 0.05 18.43
CA PRO A 18 -12.88 1.04 19.09
C PRO A 18 -12.10 2.13 19.83
N ASP A 19 -10.83 1.87 20.15
CA ASP A 19 -9.94 2.81 20.86
C ASP A 19 -9.18 3.71 19.87
N ASP A 20 -9.39 5.02 20.00
CA ASP A 20 -8.70 6.06 19.23
C ASP A 20 -7.18 6.01 19.34
N ALA A 21 -6.64 5.69 20.52
CA ALA A 21 -5.19 5.66 20.72
C ALA A 21 -4.54 4.55 19.87
N VAL A 22 -5.21 3.40 19.76
CA VAL A 22 -4.74 2.28 18.95
C VAL A 22 -4.85 2.59 17.46
N ARG A 23 -5.93 3.26 17.04
CA ARG A 23 -6.08 3.72 15.65
C ARG A 23 -4.97 4.71 15.26
N MET A 24 -4.66 5.66 16.14
CA MET A 24 -3.59 6.63 15.91
C MET A 24 -2.22 5.97 15.82
N GLU A 25 -1.94 4.97 16.67
CA GLU A 25 -0.68 4.23 16.61
C GLU A 25 -0.56 3.39 15.34
N ALA A 26 -1.66 2.74 14.92
CA ALA A 26 -1.72 2.01 13.66
C ALA A 26 -1.51 2.94 12.45
N ASP A 27 -2.16 4.10 12.43
CA ASP A 27 -1.96 5.11 11.38
C ASP A 27 -0.50 5.59 11.33
N ARG A 28 0.09 5.88 12.50
CA ARG A 28 1.49 6.30 12.59
C ARG A 28 2.45 5.23 12.05
N TRP A 29 2.21 3.97 12.38
CA TRP A 29 3.00 2.86 11.87
C TRP A 29 2.84 2.72 10.35
N LEU A 30 1.60 2.80 9.83
CA LEU A 30 1.30 2.74 8.40
C LEU A 30 1.94 3.90 7.63
N GLN A 31 1.95 5.12 8.18
CA GLN A 31 2.65 6.26 7.60
C GLN A 31 4.17 6.06 7.56
N GLY A 32 4.74 5.43 8.59
CA GLY A 32 6.15 5.04 8.62
C GLY A 32 6.47 4.00 7.54
N PHE A 33 5.63 2.96 7.45
CA PHE A 33 5.71 1.95 6.40
C PHE A 33 5.62 2.56 5.01
N GLN A 34 4.66 3.46 4.76
CA GLN A 34 4.53 4.18 3.49
C GLN A 34 5.77 5.00 3.10
N ARG A 35 6.75 5.23 3.99
CA ARG A 35 8.01 5.90 3.62
C ARG A 35 9.10 4.92 3.21
N THR A 36 9.02 3.65 3.60
CA THR A 36 10.04 2.65 3.30
C THR A 36 10.05 2.26 1.81
N LEU A 37 11.16 1.65 1.36
CA LEU A 37 11.26 1.08 0.02
C LEU A 37 10.43 -0.21 -0.10
N ASP A 38 10.35 -0.99 0.98
CA ASP A 38 9.56 -2.23 1.04
C ASP A 38 8.07 -2.01 0.77
N ALA A 39 7.56 -0.79 1.02
CA ALA A 39 6.19 -0.41 0.75
C ALA A 39 5.75 -0.67 -0.69
N TRP A 40 6.66 -0.48 -1.66
CA TRP A 40 6.37 -0.77 -3.07
C TRP A 40 6.06 -2.25 -3.29
N GLN A 41 6.98 -3.12 -2.89
CA GLN A 41 6.85 -4.55 -3.12
C GLN A 41 5.72 -5.16 -2.28
N VAL A 42 5.56 -4.70 -1.03
CA VAL A 42 4.51 -5.21 -0.13
C VAL A 42 3.13 -4.76 -0.60
N ALA A 43 2.96 -3.49 -1.00
CA ALA A 43 1.69 -3.02 -1.54
C ALA A 43 1.34 -3.71 -2.86
N ASP A 44 2.32 -3.92 -3.75
CA ASP A 44 2.10 -4.66 -5.00
C ASP A 44 1.70 -6.13 -4.74
N ASN A 45 2.39 -6.80 -3.81
CA ASN A 45 2.05 -8.17 -3.42
C ASN A 45 0.65 -8.26 -2.81
N LEU A 46 0.28 -7.34 -1.90
CA LEU A 46 -1.05 -7.29 -1.29
C LEU A 46 -2.14 -6.95 -2.31
N LEU A 47 -1.82 -6.16 -3.32
CA LEU A 47 -2.71 -5.85 -4.43
C LEU A 47 -2.96 -7.11 -5.29
N HIS A 48 -1.93 -7.91 -5.56
CA HIS A 48 -2.06 -9.16 -6.32
C HIS A 48 -2.60 -10.34 -5.50
N ASP A 49 -2.70 -10.22 -4.18
CA ASP A 49 -3.25 -11.23 -3.29
C ASP A 49 -4.79 -11.24 -3.34
N PRO A 50 -5.44 -12.32 -3.83
CA PRO A 50 -6.90 -12.43 -3.89
C PRO A 50 -7.56 -12.58 -2.52
N SER A 51 -6.80 -12.84 -1.45
CA SER A 51 -7.29 -12.87 -0.07
C SER A 51 -7.34 -11.49 0.59
N SER A 52 -6.87 -10.44 -0.10
CA SER A 52 -6.88 -9.08 0.43
C SER A 52 -8.28 -8.47 0.41
N ASN A 53 -8.70 -7.95 1.57
CA ASN A 53 -9.94 -7.19 1.70
C ASN A 53 -9.89 -5.90 0.88
N LEU A 54 -11.07 -5.37 0.54
CA LEU A 54 -11.20 -4.13 -0.24
C LEU A 54 -10.43 -2.95 0.38
N GLU A 55 -10.47 -2.81 1.70
CA GLU A 55 -9.72 -1.77 2.43
C GLU A 55 -8.22 -1.86 2.20
N THR A 56 -7.66 -3.08 2.24
CA THR A 56 -6.24 -3.34 1.94
C THR A 56 -5.91 -2.97 0.50
N LEU A 57 -6.78 -3.32 -0.45
CA LEU A 57 -6.60 -2.96 -1.86
C LEU A 57 -6.62 -1.44 -2.08
N ILE A 58 -7.55 -0.73 -1.41
CA ILE A 58 -7.64 0.73 -1.47
C ILE A 58 -6.39 1.37 -0.85
N PHE A 59 -5.96 0.93 0.34
CA PHE A 59 -4.77 1.45 0.98
C PHE A 59 -3.50 1.22 0.14
N CYS A 60 -3.34 0.00 -0.41
CA CYS A 60 -2.17 -0.35 -1.22
C CYS A 60 -2.13 0.46 -2.52
N SER A 61 -3.25 0.61 -3.21
CA SER A 61 -3.34 1.42 -4.44
C SER A 61 -3.06 2.90 -4.18
N GLN A 62 -3.58 3.48 -3.09
CA GLN A 62 -3.30 4.86 -2.68
C GLN A 62 -1.83 5.06 -2.28
N THR A 63 -1.26 4.09 -1.58
CA THR A 63 0.16 4.09 -1.19
C THR A 63 1.05 4.08 -2.43
N LEU A 64 0.82 3.15 -3.37
CA LEU A 64 1.55 3.08 -4.63
C LEU A 64 1.40 4.35 -5.45
N ARG A 65 0.18 4.92 -5.53
CA ARG A 65 -0.04 6.19 -6.22
C ARG A 65 0.78 7.33 -5.62
N SER A 66 0.75 7.50 -4.29
CA SER A 66 1.49 8.56 -3.60
C SER A 66 3.01 8.36 -3.74
N LYS A 67 3.46 7.10 -3.72
CA LYS A 67 4.84 6.71 -3.95
C LYS A 67 5.31 7.02 -5.38
N VAL A 68 4.52 6.66 -6.40
CA VAL A 68 4.78 7.05 -7.81
C VAL A 68 4.83 8.56 -7.97
N GLN A 69 3.96 9.31 -7.27
CA GLN A 69 3.89 10.76 -7.38
C GLN A 69 5.04 11.49 -6.66
N ARG A 70 5.51 10.99 -5.50
CA ARG A 70 6.62 11.58 -4.74
C ARG A 70 7.99 11.16 -5.24
N ASP A 71 8.17 9.89 -5.61
CA ASP A 71 9.45 9.34 -6.08
C ASP A 71 9.63 9.55 -7.60
N PHE A 72 8.83 10.43 -8.23
CA PHE A 72 8.85 10.69 -9.67
C PHE A 72 10.19 11.28 -10.17
N GLU A 73 10.98 11.90 -9.29
CA GLU A 73 12.26 12.53 -9.63
C GLU A 73 13.50 11.67 -9.25
N GLU A 74 13.37 10.58 -8.49
CA GLU A 74 14.52 9.84 -7.93
C GLU A 74 14.85 8.48 -8.57
N LEU A 75 14.06 7.95 -9.52
CA LEU A 75 14.25 6.56 -9.98
C LEU A 75 14.61 6.38 -11.47
N PRO A 76 15.61 5.53 -11.80
CA PRO A 76 16.07 5.25 -13.15
C PRO A 76 15.03 4.45 -13.96
N SER A 77 14.97 4.73 -15.25
CA SER A 77 13.85 4.44 -16.17
C SER A 77 13.52 2.96 -16.42
N GLU A 78 14.30 2.00 -15.91
CA GLU A 78 14.21 0.58 -16.28
C GLU A 78 13.26 -0.25 -15.39
N ALA A 79 13.14 0.05 -14.09
CA ALA A 79 12.23 -0.66 -13.19
C ALA A 79 10.74 -0.26 -13.39
N PHE A 80 10.49 0.80 -14.16
CA PHE A 80 9.19 1.47 -14.27
C PHE A 80 8.17 0.72 -15.13
N ARG A 81 8.61 -0.03 -16.15
CA ARG A 81 7.70 -0.62 -17.14
C ARG A 81 6.73 -1.66 -16.57
N PRO A 82 7.17 -2.67 -15.78
CA PRO A 82 6.26 -3.68 -15.27
C PRO A 82 5.28 -3.10 -14.22
N LEU A 83 5.75 -2.23 -13.33
CA LEU A 83 4.93 -1.61 -12.29
C LEU A 83 3.86 -0.66 -12.87
N ARG A 84 4.24 0.20 -13.84
CA ARG A 84 3.28 1.07 -14.53
C ARG A 84 2.23 0.26 -15.27
N SER A 85 2.60 -0.84 -15.93
CA SER A 85 1.66 -1.69 -16.66
C SER A 85 0.63 -2.33 -15.72
N SER A 86 1.06 -2.79 -14.55
CA SER A 86 0.13 -3.39 -13.57
C SER A 86 -0.80 -2.34 -12.94
N LEU A 87 -0.28 -1.15 -12.63
CA LEU A 87 -1.06 -0.04 -12.09
C LEU A 87 -2.10 0.48 -13.11
N ASN A 88 -1.71 0.70 -14.37
CA ASN A 88 -2.64 1.21 -15.39
C ASN A 88 -3.79 0.24 -15.69
N VAL A 89 -3.50 -1.07 -15.71
CA VAL A 89 -4.53 -2.10 -15.91
C VAL A 89 -5.58 -2.05 -14.80
N ARG A 90 -5.17 -1.77 -13.55
CA ARG A 90 -6.08 -1.81 -12.41
C ARG A 90 -6.78 -0.48 -12.11
N PHE A 91 -6.19 0.66 -12.46
CA PHE A 91 -6.86 1.96 -12.39
C PHE A 91 -8.12 2.02 -13.26
N HIS A 92 -8.17 1.27 -14.37
CA HIS A 92 -9.35 1.19 -15.24
C HIS A 92 -10.46 0.27 -14.71
N MET A 93 -10.21 -0.45 -13.61
CA MET A 93 -11.17 -1.41 -13.02
C MET A 93 -11.88 -0.86 -11.77
N CYS A 94 -11.42 0.28 -11.25
CA CYS A 94 -11.99 0.95 -10.07
C CYS A 94 -12.69 2.29 -10.38
N PHE A 95 -12.85 2.66 -11.67
CA PHE A 95 -13.63 3.83 -12.10
C PHE A 95 -14.64 3.44 -13.18
#